data_AF-A0A842WP69-F1
#
_entry.id   AF-A0A842WP69-F1
#
_cell.length_a   1.000
_cell.length_b   1.000
_cell.length_c   1.000
_cell.angle_alpha   90.00
_cell.angle_beta   90.00
_cell.angle_gamma   90.00
#
_symmetry.space_group_name_H-M   'P 1'
#
loop_
_entity.id
_entity.type
_entity.pdbx_description
1 polymer ?
#
loop_
_entity_poly.entity_id
_entity_poly.type
_entity_poly.pdbx_seq_one_letter_code
_entity_poly.pdbx_strand_id
1 'polypeptide(L)'
;MARKRITVAKLTVFVLVFLLIFWLAIGTAMFSAFFEIMFPPSEEPEDEAPGTCAAEGERVGGEREPAYCCGNLTALNGVGGYEGACIPPLPTAAYYVCADCGNGVCDIKNNENKCNCPQDCRI
;
A
#
# COMPACT_ATOMS: atom_id res chain seq x y z
N MET A 1 48.06 -9.64 -56.74
CA MET A 1 47.49 -9.88 -55.40
C MET A 1 48.54 -9.57 -54.34
N ALA A 2 48.42 -8.46 -53.60
CA ALA A 2 49.37 -8.10 -52.55
C ALA A 2 48.96 -8.73 -51.21
N ARG A 3 49.71 -9.74 -50.73
CA ARG A 3 49.55 -10.29 -49.37
C ARG A 3 50.17 -9.32 -48.36
N LYS A 4 49.34 -8.56 -47.64
CA LYS A 4 49.77 -7.74 -46.49
C LYS A 4 50.33 -8.67 -45.40
N ARG A 5 51.63 -8.60 -45.12
CA ARG A 5 52.26 -9.34 -44.02
C ARG A 5 51.85 -8.70 -42.70
N ILE A 6 51.07 -9.41 -41.90
CA ILE A 6 50.79 -9.05 -40.51
C ILE A 6 52.07 -9.35 -39.72
N THR A 7 52.66 -8.32 -39.11
CA THR A 7 53.80 -8.52 -38.20
C THR A 7 53.32 -9.14 -36.90
N VAL A 8 54.13 -10.00 -36.29
CA VAL A 8 53.81 -10.71 -35.03
C VAL A 8 53.33 -9.73 -33.95
N ALA A 9 53.90 -8.53 -33.89
CA ALA A 9 53.50 -7.45 -32.98
C ALA A 9 52.04 -6.97 -33.17
N LYS A 10 51.54 -6.93 -34.41
CA LYS A 10 50.13 -6.57 -34.68
C LYS A 10 49.18 -7.69 -34.30
N LEU A 11 49.62 -8.95 -34.45
CA LEU A 11 48.83 -10.11 -34.05
C LEU A 11 48.71 -10.20 -32.52
N THR A 12 49.80 -9.97 -31.77
CA THR A 12 49.76 -9.97 -30.30
C THR A 12 48.89 -8.86 -29.73
N VAL A 13 48.99 -7.64 -30.26
CA VAL A 13 48.10 -6.53 -29.85
C VAL A 13 46.64 -6.87 -30.13
N PHE A 14 46.35 -7.45 -31.29
CA PHE A 14 44.98 -7.85 -31.64
C PHE A 14 44.42 -8.91 -30.69
N VAL A 15 45.23 -9.92 -30.33
CA VAL A 15 44.82 -10.96 -29.36
C VAL A 15 44.58 -10.38 -27.97
N LEU A 16 45.45 -9.48 -27.50
CA LEU A 16 45.28 -8.85 -26.18
C LEU A 16 44.02 -7.99 -26.12
N VAL A 17 43.74 -7.20 -27.16
CA VAL A 17 42.51 -6.41 -27.26
C VAL A 17 41.28 -7.30 -27.27
N PHE A 18 41.31 -8.41 -28.03
CA PHE A 18 40.21 -9.38 -28.06
C PHE A 18 39.94 -10.01 -26.69
N LEU A 19 40.99 -10.40 -25.97
CA LEU A 19 40.85 -10.97 -24.63
C LEU A 19 40.26 -9.95 -23.65
N LEU A 20 40.68 -8.69 -23.71
CA LEU A 20 40.18 -7.64 -22.82
C LEU A 20 38.69 -7.37 -23.06
N ILE A 21 38.26 -7.29 -24.32
CA ILE A 21 36.84 -7.15 -24.69
C ILE A 21 36.02 -8.36 -24.22
N PHE A 22 36.56 -9.57 -24.39
CA PHE A 22 35.90 -10.79 -23.95
C PHE A 22 35.64 -10.81 -22.44
N TRP A 23 36.63 -10.43 -21.63
CA TRP A 23 36.46 -10.33 -20.17
C TRP A 23 35.48 -9.24 -19.74
N LEU A 24 35.47 -8.09 -20.42
CA LEU A 24 34.47 -7.04 -20.19
C LEU A 24 33.04 -7.52 -20.49
N ALA A 25 32.84 -8.27 -21.58
CA ALA A 25 31.55 -8.83 -21.94
C ALA A 25 31.05 -9.85 -20.91
N ILE A 26 31.94 -10.71 -20.39
CA ILE A 26 31.59 -11.67 -19.33
C ILE A 26 31.24 -10.93 -18.03
N GLY A 27 32.06 -9.95 -17.62
CA GLY A 27 31.84 -9.20 -16.39
C GLY A 27 30.52 -8.44 -16.39
N THR A 28 30.15 -7.83 -17.51
CA THR A 28 28.87 -7.12 -17.65
C THR A 28 27.67 -8.07 -17.59
N ALA A 29 27.72 -9.22 -18.26
CA ALA A 29 26.65 -10.22 -18.20
C ALA A 29 26.45 -10.79 -16.78
N MET A 30 27.55 -11.08 -16.08
CA MET A 30 27.48 -11.56 -14.69
C MET A 30 26.94 -10.50 -13.73
N PHE A 31 27.31 -9.23 -13.92
CA PHE A 31 26.85 -8.14 -13.09
C PHE A 31 25.33 -7.89 -13.23
N SER A 32 24.79 -7.94 -14.45
CA SER A 32 23.35 -7.79 -14.67
C SER A 32 22.54 -8.90 -13.99
N ALA A 33 22.98 -10.16 -14.11
CA ALA A 33 22.31 -11.29 -13.46
C ALA A 33 22.35 -11.19 -11.92
N PHE A 34 23.46 -10.68 -11.37
CA PHE A 34 23.59 -10.48 -9.93
C PHE A 34 22.67 -9.36 -9.42
N PHE A 35 22.51 -8.28 -10.19
CA PHE A 35 21.68 -7.14 -9.81
C PHE A 35 20.19 -7.51 -9.69
N GLU A 36 19.66 -8.33 -10.59
CA GLU A 36 18.26 -8.83 -10.51
C GLU A 36 18.02 -9.70 -9.27
N ILE A 37 19.00 -10.49 -8.85
CA ILE A 37 18.89 -11.33 -7.64
C ILE A 37 18.93 -10.47 -6.38
N MET A 38 19.77 -9.43 -6.36
CA MET A 38 19.94 -8.57 -5.18
C MET A 38 18.83 -7.54 -5.04
N PHE A 39 18.23 -7.11 -6.15
CA PHE A 39 17.09 -6.20 -6.19
C PHE A 39 15.95 -6.88 -6.94
N PRO A 40 15.22 -7.79 -6.27
CA PRO A 40 13.95 -8.23 -6.82
C PRO A 40 13.07 -6.99 -7.06
N PRO A 41 12.25 -6.99 -8.12
CA PRO A 41 11.28 -5.92 -8.31
C PRO A 41 10.48 -5.79 -7.01
N SER A 42 10.42 -4.57 -6.46
CA SER A 42 9.52 -4.30 -5.35
C SER A 42 8.13 -4.72 -5.84
N GLU A 43 7.54 -5.71 -5.18
CA GLU A 43 6.11 -5.98 -5.33
C GLU A 43 5.42 -4.67 -4.95
N GLU A 44 5.00 -3.91 -5.97
CA GLU A 44 4.08 -2.81 -5.76
C GLU A 44 2.84 -3.42 -5.11
N PRO A 45 2.34 -2.85 -4.00
CA PRO A 45 1.16 -3.38 -3.35
C PRO A 45 0.05 -3.44 -4.39
N GLU A 46 -0.42 -4.65 -4.67
CA GLU A 46 -1.50 -4.91 -5.63
C GLU A 46 -2.63 -3.93 -5.34
N ASP A 47 -2.96 -3.12 -6.35
CA ASP A 47 -4.00 -2.12 -6.29
C ASP A 47 -5.31 -2.70 -5.74
N GLU A 48 -5.74 -2.08 -4.65
CA GLU A 48 -7.11 -1.91 -4.17
C GLU A 48 -8.18 -2.69 -4.93
N ALA A 49 -8.62 -3.80 -4.33
CA ALA A 49 -9.94 -4.35 -4.62
C ALA A 49 -11.00 -3.24 -4.39
N PRO A 50 -12.03 -3.14 -5.26
CA PRO A 50 -13.04 -2.08 -5.20
C PRO A 50 -13.92 -2.25 -3.95
N GLY A 51 -13.56 -1.52 -2.90
CA GLY A 51 -14.24 -1.47 -1.60
C GLY A 51 -13.58 -0.45 -0.65
N THR A 52 -13.05 0.65 -1.22
CA THR A 52 -12.08 1.54 -0.57
C THR A 52 -12.63 2.36 0.60
N CYS A 53 -13.94 2.40 0.78
CA CYS A 53 -14.57 3.11 1.87
C CYS A 53 -15.81 2.36 2.39
N ALA A 54 -16.12 2.55 3.67
CA ALA A 54 -17.32 1.98 4.30
C ALA A 54 -18.56 2.84 4.03
N ALA A 55 -19.65 2.18 3.66
CA ALA A 55 -20.97 2.79 3.58
C ALA A 55 -21.56 3.07 4.97
N GLU A 56 -22.69 3.77 5.01
CA GLU A 56 -23.38 4.07 6.27
C GLU A 56 -23.81 2.77 6.98
N GLY A 57 -23.53 2.69 8.28
CA GLY A 57 -23.73 1.51 9.11
C GLY A 57 -22.60 0.46 9.03
N GLU A 58 -21.62 0.62 8.14
CA GLU A 58 -20.47 -0.30 8.05
C GLU A 58 -19.33 0.06 9.00
N ARG A 59 -18.47 -0.93 9.30
CA ARG A 59 -17.35 -0.80 10.23
C ARG A 59 -16.05 -0.37 9.54
N VAL A 60 -15.25 0.42 10.26
CA VAL A 60 -13.89 0.82 9.85
C VAL A 60 -12.88 0.62 11.00
N GLY A 61 -11.63 0.32 10.64
CA GLY A 61 -10.50 0.26 11.57
C GLY A 61 -9.98 -1.14 11.92
N GLY A 62 -10.56 -2.22 11.39
CA GLY A 62 -9.99 -3.58 11.46
C GLY A 62 -8.94 -3.89 10.38
N GLU A 63 -8.13 -4.93 10.59
CA GLU A 63 -7.08 -5.38 9.62
C GLU A 63 -7.64 -5.77 8.23
N ARG A 64 -8.95 -6.02 8.14
CA ARG A 64 -9.65 -6.40 6.90
C ARG A 64 -10.82 -5.46 6.57
N GLU A 65 -10.94 -4.35 7.28
CA GLU A 65 -12.01 -3.38 7.10
C GLU A 65 -11.48 -2.16 6.34
N PRO A 66 -12.35 -1.42 5.63
CA PRO A 66 -11.97 -0.16 5.03
C PRO A 66 -11.40 0.81 6.07
N ALA A 67 -10.42 1.62 5.65
CA ALA A 67 -9.72 2.54 6.54
C ALA A 67 -10.54 3.81 6.84
N TYR A 68 -11.52 4.14 6.00
CA TYR A 68 -12.30 5.38 6.09
C TYR A 68 -13.74 5.21 5.61
N CYS A 69 -14.61 6.13 6.01
CA CYS A 69 -16.01 6.19 5.61
C CYS A 69 -16.18 6.88 4.26
N CYS A 70 -17.18 6.45 3.48
CA CYS A 70 -17.47 7.05 2.18
C CYS A 70 -18.12 8.43 2.30
N GLY A 71 -17.75 9.37 1.42
CA GLY A 71 -18.46 10.64 1.25
C GLY A 71 -18.38 11.55 2.48
N ASN A 72 -19.53 12.05 2.95
CA ASN A 72 -19.64 12.93 4.13
C ASN A 72 -19.88 12.16 5.44
N LEU A 73 -19.77 10.83 5.42
CA LEU A 73 -19.97 10.01 6.59
C LEU A 73 -18.81 10.18 7.58
N THR A 74 -19.14 10.23 8.86
CA THR A 74 -18.17 10.34 9.94
C THR A 74 -17.97 8.99 10.60
N ALA A 75 -16.71 8.63 10.85
CA ALA A 75 -16.35 7.46 11.62
C ALA A 75 -16.68 7.68 13.11
N LEU A 76 -17.83 7.18 13.53
CA LEU A 76 -18.28 7.25 14.91
C LEU A 76 -17.70 6.10 15.70
N ASN A 77 -17.21 6.37 16.91
CA ASN A 77 -16.78 5.28 17.78
C ASN A 77 -18.00 4.40 18.11
N GLY A 78 -17.91 3.09 17.84
CA GLY A 78 -19.05 2.17 17.88
C GLY A 78 -19.65 1.90 19.27
N VAL A 79 -19.18 2.64 20.27
CA VAL A 79 -19.56 2.53 21.69
C VAL A 79 -20.86 3.28 21.92
N GLY A 80 -21.94 2.66 21.51
CA GLY A 80 -23.23 2.87 22.17
C GLY A 80 -23.12 2.28 23.56
N GLY A 81 -23.06 3.12 24.58
CA GLY A 81 -23.44 2.65 25.90
C GLY A 81 -24.88 2.18 25.84
N TYR A 82 -25.11 0.89 26.10
CA TYR A 82 -26.45 0.45 26.44
C TYR A 82 -26.90 1.27 27.66
N GLU A 83 -28.10 1.86 27.61
CA GLU A 83 -28.73 2.61 28.71
C GLU A 83 -28.24 4.07 28.94
N GLY A 84 -27.66 4.72 27.93
CA GLY A 84 -27.42 6.17 27.97
C GLY A 84 -26.17 6.62 28.74
N ALA A 85 -25.32 5.68 29.16
CA ALA A 85 -24.02 5.98 29.72
C ALA A 85 -22.98 6.03 28.60
N CYS A 86 -22.43 7.21 28.29
CA CYS A 86 -21.34 7.38 27.33
C CYS A 86 -20.03 6.85 27.90
N ILE A 87 -19.91 5.52 27.99
CA ILE A 87 -18.73 4.85 28.51
C ILE A 87 -17.77 4.63 27.34
N PRO A 88 -16.56 5.22 27.38
CA PRO A 88 -15.56 4.97 26.35
C PRO A 88 -15.19 3.49 26.31
N PRO A 89 -14.83 2.96 25.13
CA PRO A 89 -14.54 1.54 25.00
C PRO A 89 -13.24 1.24 25.75
N LEU A 90 -13.12 0.02 26.29
CA LEU A 90 -11.82 -0.48 26.73
C LEU A 90 -10.83 -0.39 25.54
N PRO A 91 -9.54 -0.14 25.79
CA PRO A 91 -8.54 0.14 24.75
C PRO A 91 -8.31 -1.01 23.75
N THR A 92 -8.97 -2.16 23.94
CA THR A 92 -8.79 -3.38 23.17
C THR A 92 -9.78 -3.56 22.01
N ALA A 93 -10.81 -2.71 21.88
CA ALA A 93 -11.80 -2.84 20.80
C ALA A 93 -12.31 -1.47 20.31
N ALA A 94 -11.41 -0.67 19.73
CA ALA A 94 -11.80 0.54 19.03
C ALA A 94 -12.24 0.19 17.60
N TYR A 95 -13.49 -0.23 17.43
CA TYR A 95 -14.12 -0.29 16.11
C TYR A 95 -14.95 0.97 15.90
N TYR A 96 -14.90 1.51 14.69
CA TYR A 96 -15.69 2.67 14.29
C TYR A 96 -16.79 2.23 13.33
N VAL A 97 -17.91 2.95 13.33
CA VAL A 97 -19.03 2.75 12.41
C VAL A 97 -19.27 4.05 11.66
N CYS A 98 -19.49 3.98 10.36
CA CYS A 98 -19.74 5.15 9.53
C CYS A 98 -21.20 5.60 9.65
N ALA A 99 -21.42 6.86 9.99
CA ALA A 99 -22.77 7.44 10.11
C ALA A 99 -22.81 8.90 9.63
N ASP A 100 -23.98 9.37 9.17
CA ASP A 100 -24.20 10.72 8.68
C ASP A 100 -24.49 11.72 9.82
N CYS A 101 -23.53 11.82 10.73
CA CYS A 101 -23.68 12.61 11.94
C CYS A 101 -23.55 14.12 11.66
N GLY A 102 -24.63 14.87 11.85
CA GLY A 102 -24.76 16.30 11.56
C GLY A 102 -25.87 16.65 10.56
N ASN A 103 -26.69 15.67 10.15
CA ASN A 103 -27.84 15.87 9.28
C ASN A 103 -29.11 16.32 10.03
N GLY A 104 -29.05 16.37 11.37
CA GLY A 104 -30.15 16.78 12.24
C GLY A 104 -31.17 15.68 12.55
N VAL A 105 -30.89 14.44 12.18
CA VAL A 105 -31.72 13.25 12.41
C VAL A 105 -30.90 12.22 13.18
N CYS A 106 -31.41 11.73 14.31
CA CYS A 106 -30.74 10.67 15.07
C CYS A 106 -31.09 9.29 14.49
N ASP A 107 -30.19 8.70 13.70
CA ASP A 107 -30.37 7.36 13.12
C ASP A 107 -29.80 6.24 13.99
N ILE A 108 -30.64 5.74 14.88
CA ILE A 108 -30.32 4.62 15.77
C ILE A 108 -29.96 3.34 14.98
N LYS A 109 -30.45 3.17 13.74
CA LYS A 109 -30.15 1.98 12.93
C LYS A 109 -28.70 1.98 12.45
N ASN A 110 -28.14 3.15 12.20
CA ASN A 110 -26.75 3.35 11.79
C ASN A 110 -25.82 3.61 12.99
N ASN A 111 -26.26 3.19 14.17
CA ASN A 111 -25.51 3.24 15.42
C ASN A 111 -25.27 4.67 15.95
N GLU A 112 -26.06 5.66 15.52
CA GLU A 112 -26.03 6.98 16.11
C GLU A 112 -26.70 6.98 17.49
N ASN A 113 -26.08 7.70 18.41
CA ASN A 113 -26.57 7.88 19.76
C ASN A 113 -26.02 9.18 20.35
N LYS A 114 -26.49 9.55 21.53
CA LYS A 114 -26.05 10.76 22.25
C LYS A 114 -24.54 10.83 22.51
N CYS A 115 -23.86 9.69 22.53
CA CYS A 115 -22.45 9.61 22.88
C CYS A 115 -21.54 9.80 21.68
N ASN A 116 -21.94 9.30 20.52
CA ASN A 116 -21.14 9.40 19.30
C ASN A 116 -21.67 10.46 18.32
N CYS A 117 -22.94 10.85 18.40
CA CYS A 117 -23.56 11.90 17.59
C CYS A 117 -24.45 12.86 18.43
N PRO A 118 -23.89 13.60 19.40
CA PRO A 118 -24.67 14.44 20.31
C PRO A 118 -25.41 15.61 19.63
N GLN A 119 -24.96 16.06 18.46
CA GLN A 119 -25.60 17.15 17.71
C GLN A 119 -27.01 16.77 17.25
N ASP A 120 -27.18 15.52 16.82
CA ASP A 120 -28.41 15.00 16.21
C ASP A 120 -29.20 14.17 17.24
N CYS A 121 -28.51 13.42 18.09
CA CYS A 121 -29.11 12.61 19.16
C CYS A 121 -29.09 13.35 20.50
N ARG A 122 -30.08 14.22 20.72
CA ARG A 122 -30.11 15.13 21.89
C ARG A 122 -30.60 14.54 23.21
N ILE A 123 -31.11 13.30 23.28
CA ILE A 123 -31.71 12.76 24.53
C ILE A 123 -31.22 11.36 24.82
#